data_AF-A0A968VNG1-F1
#
_entry.id   AF-A0A968VNG1-F1
#
_cell.length_a   1.000
_cell.length_b   1.000
_cell.length_c   1.000
_cell.angle_alpha   90.00
_cell.angle_beta   90.00
_cell.angle_gamma   90.00
#
_symmetry.space_group_name_H-M   'P 1'
#
loop_
_entity.id
_entity.type
_entity.pdbx_description
1 polymer ?
#
loop_
_entity_poly.entity_id
_entity_poly.type
_entity_poly.pdbx_seq_one_letter_code
_entity_poly.pdbx_strand_id
1 'polypeptide(L)'
;MATFQAPNPVDIYEKGLMLFNHERYEEAIAAFEEAINLKPKVAIAWISRGVALERLKLHNEALASHEQAIQLEPDNFLAWYNKGVQLQELGRYQEAIVAHEHALKLQPNDIDTLYNLGVELEKVANYSQALDAYDRVLRQDATDSYTLNRRGVVLSALGRNQEAIEALDRALQHQPKLAEAWTNRGLALCTVGKYPEAVISFDQALSLNPGDRTALENQRLAQSKLISNPVPTTPKAPTLKTPTASTIKVPSPQAGVIIGANPAAPGTPVKVLPSIATPSTPAPVAISTNDPLIIAGRTFTSRLMTGTGKYRSIEETQQSIAASGCQIVTVAVRRVQANTDWQQGLAQALDWSKLWMLPNTAGCQTAEEAVRVARLGREMAKLMGQEDNNFVKLEVIPDAKYLLPDPVGTLEAAEILVNEGFAVLPYINADPILAERLQAMGCATLMPLGSPIGSGQGIKNAENIAIIIENAVVPVVIDAGIGTPSEAAQGMELGADALLVNTAIAQAQNPVQMAQAMAMATIAGRLGYLAGRIPVRSQAQASSPLSGVVK
;
A
#
# COMPACT_ATOMS: atom_id res chain seq x y z
N MET A 1 33.75 -14.99 25.33
CA MET A 1 33.44 -13.56 25.46
C MET A 1 32.39 -13.25 24.40
N ALA A 2 31.14 -13.06 24.80
CA ALA A 2 30.09 -12.62 23.88
C ALA A 2 30.46 -11.21 23.42
N THR A 3 30.76 -11.05 22.13
CA THR A 3 30.94 -9.74 21.53
C THR A 3 29.61 -9.01 21.64
N PHE A 4 29.51 -8.02 22.54
CA PHE A 4 28.42 -7.06 22.55
C PHE A 4 28.47 -6.34 21.20
N GLN A 5 27.65 -6.78 20.25
CA GLN A 5 27.44 -6.08 18.99
C GLN A 5 26.76 -4.75 19.36
N ALA A 6 27.32 -3.64 18.88
CA ALA A 6 26.71 -2.33 19.10
C ALA A 6 25.26 -2.35 18.61
N PRO A 7 24.31 -1.75 19.35
CA PRO A 7 22.89 -1.82 18.99
C PRO A 7 22.68 -1.19 17.61
N ASN A 8 21.96 -1.89 16.75
CA ASN A 8 21.70 -1.46 15.38
C ASN A 8 20.64 -0.34 15.39
N PRO A 9 20.90 0.82 14.76
CA PRO A 9 19.95 1.93 14.70
C PRO A 9 18.58 1.56 14.14
N VAL A 10 18.51 0.59 13.21
CA VAL A 10 17.21 0.11 12.69
C VAL A 10 16.42 -0.61 13.75
N ASP A 11 17.02 -1.52 14.51
CA ASP A 11 16.30 -2.31 15.49
C ASP A 11 15.68 -1.45 16.59
N ILE A 12 16.40 -0.39 16.94
CA ILE A 12 15.94 0.63 17.87
C ILE A 12 14.81 1.45 17.25
N TYR A 13 14.94 1.84 15.98
CA TYR A 13 13.89 2.53 15.24
C TYR A 13 12.62 1.67 15.10
N GLU A 14 12.76 0.39 14.74
CA GLU A 14 11.68 -0.59 14.66
C GLU A 14 11.02 -0.82 16.02
N LYS A 15 11.82 -0.93 17.09
CA LYS A 15 11.30 -0.94 18.47
C LYS A 15 10.47 0.31 18.78
N GLY A 16 10.92 1.48 18.33
CA GLY A 16 10.16 2.71 18.43
C GLY A 16 8.81 2.62 17.72
N LEU A 17 8.77 2.09 16.49
CA LEU A 17 7.52 1.88 15.75
C LEU A 17 6.58 0.88 16.45
N MET A 18 7.13 -0.21 17.01
CA MET A 18 6.37 -1.18 17.80
C MET A 18 5.71 -0.54 19.01
N LEU A 19 6.49 0.22 19.79
CA LEU A 19 6.02 0.92 20.98
C LEU A 19 4.94 1.94 20.63
N PHE A 20 5.14 2.68 19.53
CA PHE A 20 4.15 3.64 19.02
C PHE A 20 2.82 2.95 18.68
N ASN A 21 2.86 1.80 18.00
CA ASN A 21 1.65 1.04 17.65
C ASN A 21 0.93 0.44 18.86
N HIS A 22 1.64 0.22 19.96
CA HIS A 22 1.05 -0.20 21.24
C HIS A 22 0.66 0.99 22.13
N GLU A 23 0.60 2.21 21.55
CA GLU A 23 0.27 3.46 22.24
C GLU A 23 1.21 3.82 23.40
N ARG A 24 2.42 3.22 23.43
CA ARG A 24 3.48 3.51 24.42
C ARG A 24 4.38 4.63 23.88
N TYR A 25 3.80 5.82 23.74
CA TYR A 25 4.41 6.91 23.00
C TYR A 25 5.71 7.44 23.62
N GLU A 26 5.80 7.54 24.95
CA GLU A 26 7.02 8.00 25.65
C GLU A 26 8.21 7.07 25.38
N GLU A 27 7.97 5.77 25.42
CA GLU A 27 9.01 4.78 25.16
C GLU A 27 9.36 4.72 23.66
N ALA A 28 8.38 4.95 22.79
CA ALA A 28 8.61 5.09 21.35
C ALA A 28 9.52 6.28 21.05
N ILE A 29 9.27 7.43 21.69
CA ILE A 29 10.11 8.63 21.57
C ILE A 29 11.54 8.33 22.01
N ALA A 30 11.72 7.69 23.18
CA ALA A 30 13.06 7.34 23.67
C ALA A 30 13.80 6.42 22.70
N ALA A 31 13.11 5.44 22.11
CA ALA A 31 13.69 4.58 21.09
C ALA A 31 14.05 5.38 19.82
N PHE A 32 13.17 6.24 19.31
CA PHE A 32 13.51 7.07 18.15
C PHE A 32 14.70 7.99 18.42
N GLU A 33 14.82 8.57 19.61
CA GLU A 33 15.98 9.38 20.02
C GLU A 33 17.27 8.58 20.05
N GLU A 34 17.23 7.34 20.55
CA GLU A 34 18.37 6.43 20.52
C GLU A 34 18.77 6.09 19.08
N ALA A 35 17.81 5.84 18.18
CA ALA A 35 18.08 5.61 16.76
C ALA A 35 18.70 6.85 16.08
N ILE A 36 18.19 8.04 16.39
CA ILE A 36 18.73 9.33 15.92
C ILE A 36 20.17 9.51 16.40
N ASN A 37 20.48 9.21 17.65
CA ASN A 37 21.83 9.36 18.19
C ASN A 37 22.85 8.46 17.47
N LEU A 38 22.43 7.28 17.01
CA LEU A 38 23.28 6.36 16.26
C LEU A 38 23.41 6.75 14.78
N LYS A 39 22.33 7.25 14.15
CA LYS A 39 22.32 7.72 12.77
C LYS A 39 21.55 9.06 12.64
N PRO A 40 22.22 10.19 12.92
CA PRO A 40 21.53 11.49 13.02
C PRO A 40 21.07 12.05 11.68
N LYS A 41 21.59 11.53 10.56
CA LYS A 41 21.29 12.00 9.20
C LYS A 41 20.09 11.34 8.54
N VAL A 42 19.30 10.56 9.28
CA VAL A 42 18.12 9.89 8.74
C VAL A 42 16.85 10.64 9.11
N ALA A 43 16.18 11.22 8.12
CA ALA A 43 14.99 12.05 8.33
C ALA A 43 13.81 11.26 8.92
N ILE A 44 13.61 9.98 8.55
CA ILE A 44 12.45 9.22 9.04
C ILE A 44 12.40 9.07 10.55
N ALA A 45 13.56 8.94 11.21
CA ALA A 45 13.61 8.80 12.67
C ALA A 45 13.13 10.08 13.36
N TRP A 46 13.48 11.25 12.80
CA TRP A 46 12.98 12.54 13.24
C TRP A 46 11.48 12.71 12.96
N ILE A 47 10.99 12.27 11.79
CA ILE A 47 9.55 12.30 11.48
C ILE A 47 8.76 11.44 12.46
N SER A 48 9.19 10.19 12.67
CA SER A 48 8.52 9.24 13.57
C SER A 48 8.56 9.71 15.03
N ARG A 49 9.66 10.32 15.47
CA ARG A 49 9.73 11.01 16.77
C ARG A 49 8.70 12.14 16.85
N GLY A 50 8.60 12.97 15.83
CA GLY A 50 7.63 14.07 15.77
C GLY A 50 6.18 13.59 15.85
N VAL A 51 5.83 12.54 15.10
CA VAL A 51 4.49 11.92 15.13
C VAL A 51 4.19 11.30 16.50
N ALA A 52 5.18 10.70 17.18
CA ALA A 52 5.01 10.20 18.54
C ALA A 52 4.76 11.32 19.56
N LEU A 53 5.48 12.44 19.43
CA LEU A 53 5.29 13.64 20.26
C LEU A 53 3.92 14.28 20.05
N GLU A 54 3.40 14.29 18.82
CA GLU A 54 2.05 14.77 18.50
C GLU A 54 0.98 13.98 19.28
N ARG A 55 1.11 12.65 19.39
CA ARG A 55 0.16 11.82 20.16
C ARG A 55 0.10 12.20 21.64
N LEU A 56 1.19 12.75 22.17
CA LEU A 56 1.28 13.28 23.54
C LEU A 56 0.94 14.78 23.63
N LYS A 57 0.51 15.42 22.53
CA LYS A 57 0.23 16.86 22.44
C LYS A 57 1.43 17.76 22.76
N LEU A 58 2.63 17.23 22.55
CA LEU A 58 3.90 17.95 22.71
C LEU A 58 4.26 18.64 21.40
N HIS A 59 3.44 19.63 21.02
CA HIS A 59 3.46 20.23 19.67
C HIS A 59 4.76 20.99 19.35
N ASN A 60 5.41 21.61 20.34
CA ASN A 60 6.67 22.34 20.11
C ASN A 60 7.84 21.38 19.82
N GLU A 61 7.93 20.28 20.58
CA GLU A 61 8.95 19.25 20.40
C GLU A 61 8.70 18.46 19.10
N ALA A 62 7.43 18.21 18.76
CA ALA A 62 7.04 17.61 17.49
C ALA A 62 7.48 18.50 16.32
N LEU A 63 7.17 19.80 16.39
CA LEU A 63 7.59 20.80 15.39
C LEU A 63 9.12 20.80 15.20
N ALA A 64 9.89 20.85 16.30
CA ALA A 64 11.34 20.80 16.23
C ALA A 64 11.87 19.53 15.55
N SER A 65 11.21 18.38 15.77
CA SER A 65 11.56 17.12 15.12
C SER A 65 11.33 17.18 13.62
N HIS A 66 10.19 17.73 13.18
CA HIS A 66 9.90 17.88 11.75
C HIS A 66 10.84 18.90 11.07
N GLU A 67 11.24 19.95 11.77
CA GLU A 67 12.25 20.90 11.25
C GLU A 67 13.62 20.25 11.05
N GLN A 68 14.04 19.37 11.97
CA GLN A 68 15.26 18.57 11.78
C GLN A 68 15.12 17.61 10.59
N ALA A 69 13.96 16.97 10.43
CA ALA A 69 13.71 16.13 9.26
C ALA A 69 13.81 16.92 7.94
N ILE A 70 13.25 18.13 7.88
CA ILE A 70 13.33 19.03 6.70
C ILE A 70 14.78 19.47 6.44
N GLN A 71 15.56 19.75 7.50
CA GLN A 71 16.96 20.13 7.33
C GLN A 71 17.79 19.00 6.69
N LEU A 72 17.45 17.75 6.99
CA LEU A 72 18.11 16.56 6.43
C LEU A 72 17.60 16.26 5.01
N GLU A 73 16.29 16.33 4.80
CA GLU A 73 15.63 16.07 3.53
C GLU A 73 14.65 17.21 3.20
N PRO A 74 15.12 18.26 2.51
CA PRO A 74 14.29 19.42 2.18
C PRO A 74 13.08 19.10 1.31
N ASP A 75 13.15 18.04 0.51
CA ASP A 75 12.09 17.59 -0.40
C ASP A 75 11.22 16.47 0.21
N ASN A 76 11.20 16.32 1.55
CA ASN A 76 10.38 15.33 2.23
C ASN A 76 8.96 15.86 2.49
N PHE A 77 7.99 15.35 1.72
CA PHE A 77 6.58 15.74 1.84
C PHE A 77 6.02 15.56 3.25
N LEU A 78 6.24 14.40 3.88
CA LEU A 78 5.68 14.08 5.20
C LEU A 78 6.21 15.03 6.30
N ALA A 79 7.46 15.45 6.20
CA ALA A 79 8.02 16.39 7.15
C ALA A 79 7.38 17.79 7.05
N TRP A 80 7.16 18.28 5.83
CA TRP A 80 6.46 19.56 5.59
C TRP A 80 4.98 19.50 5.98
N TYR A 81 4.29 18.43 5.62
CA TYR A 81 2.89 18.20 6.01
C TYR A 81 2.74 18.20 7.53
N ASN A 82 3.49 17.36 8.25
CA ASN A 82 3.39 17.27 9.70
C ASN A 82 3.83 18.57 10.39
N LYS A 83 4.81 19.29 9.85
CA LYS A 83 5.15 20.65 10.32
C LYS A 83 3.96 21.60 10.23
N GLY A 84 3.23 21.58 9.11
CA GLY A 84 2.01 22.37 8.94
C GLY A 84 0.95 22.05 9.98
N VAL A 85 0.70 20.76 10.22
CA VAL A 85 -0.23 20.28 11.26
C VAL A 85 0.18 20.76 12.67
N GLN A 86 1.46 20.65 13.04
CA GLN A 86 1.89 21.13 14.37
C GLN A 86 1.77 22.64 14.52
N LEU A 87 2.06 23.41 13.46
CA LEU A 87 1.91 24.87 13.49
C LEU A 87 0.43 25.28 13.61
N GLN A 88 -0.48 24.55 12.98
CA GLN A 88 -1.92 24.71 13.13
C GLN A 88 -2.36 24.50 14.59
N GLU A 89 -1.94 23.40 15.23
CA GLU A 89 -2.27 23.11 16.63
C GLU A 89 -1.71 24.16 17.61
N LEU A 90 -0.58 24.78 17.25
CA LEU A 90 0.01 25.91 17.99
C LEU A 90 -0.64 27.26 17.69
N GLY A 91 -1.63 27.33 16.79
CA GLY A 91 -2.28 28.57 16.37
C GLY A 91 -1.43 29.48 15.47
N ARG A 92 -0.31 28.97 14.94
CA ARG A 92 0.63 29.69 14.07
C ARG A 92 0.22 29.56 12.60
N TYR A 93 -1.00 29.97 12.31
CA TYR A 93 -1.69 29.72 11.02
C TYR A 93 -0.92 30.23 9.79
N GLN A 94 -0.30 31.41 9.89
CA GLN A 94 0.47 31.97 8.76
C GLN A 94 1.69 31.12 8.39
N GLU A 95 2.35 30.51 9.39
CA GLU A 95 3.49 29.62 9.16
C GLU A 95 3.03 28.22 8.71
N ALA A 96 1.88 27.77 9.20
CA ALA A 96 1.24 26.53 8.75
C ALA A 96 0.90 26.58 7.25
N ILE A 97 0.36 27.71 6.77
CA ILE A 97 0.10 27.96 5.34
C ILE A 97 1.38 27.78 4.53
N VAL A 98 2.49 28.41 4.93
CA VAL A 98 3.78 28.29 4.22
C VAL A 98 4.26 26.83 4.19
N ALA A 99 4.14 26.10 5.30
CA ALA A 99 4.54 24.69 5.35
C ALA A 99 3.68 23.80 4.44
N HIS A 100 2.36 23.98 4.45
CA HIS A 100 1.44 23.24 3.58
C HIS A 100 1.62 23.61 2.09
N GLU A 101 1.87 24.89 1.76
CA GLU A 101 2.21 25.29 0.39
C GLU A 101 3.50 24.62 -0.10
N HIS A 102 4.50 24.48 0.78
CA HIS A 102 5.71 23.70 0.46
C HIS A 102 5.40 22.22 0.26
N ALA A 103 4.59 21.60 1.13
CA ALA A 103 4.15 20.21 0.94
C ALA A 103 3.42 20.02 -0.41
N LEU A 104 2.55 20.97 -0.80
CA LEU A 104 1.84 20.93 -2.08
C LEU A 104 2.72 21.20 -3.30
N LYS A 105 3.89 21.83 -3.15
CA LYS A 105 4.87 21.88 -4.24
C LYS A 105 5.43 20.49 -4.54
N LEU A 106 5.57 19.64 -3.52
CA LEU A 106 6.06 18.26 -3.63
C LEU A 106 4.95 17.30 -4.08
N GLN A 107 3.74 17.45 -3.54
CA GLN A 107 2.56 16.64 -3.90
C GLN A 107 1.36 17.56 -4.16
N PRO A 108 1.19 18.03 -5.41
CA PRO A 108 0.19 19.07 -5.75
C PRO A 108 -1.26 18.70 -5.50
N ASN A 109 -1.58 17.42 -5.44
CA ASN A 109 -2.95 16.92 -5.34
C ASN A 109 -3.20 16.18 -4.02
N ASP A 110 -2.34 16.33 -3.01
CA ASP A 110 -2.61 15.70 -1.71
C ASP A 110 -3.87 16.30 -1.05
N ILE A 111 -4.89 15.46 -0.85
CA ILE A 111 -6.23 15.88 -0.40
C ILE A 111 -6.19 16.45 1.01
N ASP A 112 -5.51 15.77 1.93
CA ASP A 112 -5.42 16.17 3.35
C ASP A 112 -4.71 17.52 3.48
N THR A 113 -3.61 17.71 2.76
CA THR A 113 -2.86 18.96 2.74
C THR A 113 -3.68 20.11 2.15
N LEU A 114 -4.43 19.87 1.06
CA LEU A 114 -5.31 20.88 0.47
C LEU A 114 -6.44 21.28 1.42
N TYR A 115 -7.06 20.30 2.08
CA TYR A 115 -8.09 20.55 3.07
C TYR A 115 -7.55 21.37 4.24
N ASN A 116 -6.43 20.95 4.83
CA ASN A 116 -5.80 21.66 5.95
C ASN A 116 -5.40 23.09 5.53
N LEU A 117 -4.79 23.26 4.35
CA LEU A 117 -4.48 24.60 3.82
C LEU A 117 -5.74 25.47 3.70
N GLY A 118 -6.86 24.91 3.23
CA GLY A 118 -8.14 25.62 3.19
C GLY A 118 -8.59 26.07 4.57
N VAL A 119 -8.51 25.20 5.57
CA VAL A 119 -8.88 25.50 6.97
C VAL A 119 -8.00 26.62 7.54
N GLU A 120 -6.70 26.55 7.28
CA GLU A 120 -5.75 27.58 7.73
C GLU A 120 -6.00 28.94 7.10
N LEU A 121 -6.31 28.95 5.80
CA LEU A 121 -6.67 30.17 5.07
C LEU A 121 -7.98 30.78 5.58
N GLU A 122 -8.95 29.97 6.01
CA GLU A 122 -10.15 30.46 6.70
C GLU A 122 -9.82 31.17 8.02
N LYS A 123 -8.89 30.63 8.82
CA LYS A 123 -8.49 31.21 10.12
C LYS A 123 -7.86 32.58 9.98
N VAL A 124 -7.17 32.84 8.87
CA VAL A 124 -6.59 34.16 8.55
C VAL A 124 -7.49 35.03 7.65
N ALA A 125 -8.76 34.64 7.48
CA ALA A 125 -9.77 35.32 6.65
C ALA A 125 -9.39 35.50 5.17
N ASN A 126 -8.50 34.65 4.65
CA ASN A 126 -8.15 34.60 3.23
C ASN A 126 -9.09 33.66 2.47
N TYR A 127 -10.36 34.06 2.42
CA TYR A 127 -11.46 33.25 1.87
C TYR A 127 -11.28 32.96 0.37
N SER A 128 -10.62 33.83 -0.39
CA SER A 128 -10.36 33.62 -1.81
C SER A 128 -9.48 32.40 -2.06
N GLN A 129 -8.36 32.26 -1.35
CA GLN A 129 -7.45 31.14 -1.53
C GLN A 129 -8.01 29.87 -0.86
N ALA A 130 -8.74 30.00 0.25
CA ALA A 130 -9.42 28.88 0.88
C ALA A 130 -10.41 28.21 -0.09
N LEU A 131 -11.14 29.02 -0.88
CA LEU A 131 -12.05 28.52 -1.89
C LEU A 131 -11.34 27.71 -2.99
N ASP A 132 -10.18 28.19 -3.49
CA ASP A 132 -9.40 27.45 -4.48
C ASP A 132 -8.91 26.10 -3.94
N ALA A 133 -8.44 26.07 -2.69
CA ALA A 133 -8.02 24.83 -2.04
C ALA A 133 -9.16 23.82 -1.95
N TYR A 134 -10.36 24.24 -1.52
CA TYR A 134 -11.53 23.36 -1.48
C TYR A 134 -12.02 22.94 -2.86
N ASP A 135 -11.96 23.82 -3.87
CA ASP A 135 -12.30 23.45 -5.25
C ASP A 135 -11.30 22.43 -5.84
N ARG A 136 -10.05 22.41 -5.37
CA ARG A 136 -9.05 21.37 -5.73
C ARG A 136 -9.34 20.04 -5.05
N VAL A 137 -9.76 20.04 -3.78
CA VAL A 137 -10.23 18.81 -3.09
C VAL A 137 -11.44 18.23 -3.81
N LEU A 138 -12.45 19.05 -4.10
CA LEU A 138 -13.70 18.61 -4.75
C LEU A 138 -13.55 18.19 -6.21
N ARG A 139 -12.42 18.51 -6.85
CA ARG A 139 -12.07 17.95 -8.16
C ARG A 139 -11.68 16.47 -8.10
N GLN A 140 -11.17 16.02 -6.95
CA GLN A 140 -10.79 14.63 -6.72
C GLN A 140 -11.92 13.84 -6.08
N ASP A 141 -12.56 14.39 -5.06
CA ASP A 141 -13.77 13.84 -4.47
C ASP A 141 -14.90 14.88 -4.48
N ALA A 142 -15.76 14.80 -5.51
CA ALA A 142 -16.89 15.70 -5.67
C ALA A 142 -18.02 15.50 -4.63
N THR A 143 -17.92 14.45 -3.80
CA THR A 143 -18.95 14.00 -2.85
C THR A 143 -18.59 14.26 -1.39
N ASP A 144 -17.37 14.74 -1.10
CA ASP A 144 -16.95 15.07 0.26
C ASP A 144 -17.84 16.18 0.86
N SER A 145 -18.71 15.74 1.77
CA SER A 145 -19.72 16.59 2.41
C SER A 145 -19.11 17.60 3.38
N TYR A 146 -17.97 17.29 4.00
CA TYR A 146 -17.31 18.23 4.92
C TYR A 146 -16.64 19.36 4.15
N THR A 147 -15.96 19.04 3.04
CA THR A 147 -15.38 20.06 2.15
C THR A 147 -16.46 20.90 1.48
N LEU A 148 -17.57 20.31 1.01
CA LEU A 148 -18.72 21.05 0.49
C LEU A 148 -19.31 22.03 1.52
N ASN A 149 -19.40 21.60 2.79
CA ASN A 149 -19.85 22.45 3.88
C ASN A 149 -18.90 23.65 4.11
N ARG A 150 -17.58 23.41 4.22
CA ARG A 150 -16.60 24.49 4.39
C ARG A 150 -16.56 25.44 3.20
N ARG A 151 -16.64 24.91 1.97
CA ARG A 151 -16.81 25.71 0.75
C ARG A 151 -18.03 26.62 0.83
N GLY A 152 -19.16 26.12 1.34
CA GLY A 152 -20.36 26.92 1.58
C GLY A 152 -20.13 28.07 2.56
N VAL A 153 -19.44 27.82 3.67
CA VAL A 153 -19.06 28.85 4.66
C VAL A 153 -18.18 29.93 4.02
N VAL A 154 -17.14 29.54 3.28
CA VAL A 154 -16.23 30.46 2.60
C VAL A 154 -16.94 31.30 1.53
N LEU A 155 -17.83 30.69 0.74
CA LEU A 155 -18.63 31.41 -0.26
C LEU A 155 -19.56 32.44 0.38
N SER A 156 -20.17 32.11 1.52
CA SER A 156 -20.98 33.04 2.30
C SER A 156 -20.15 34.23 2.80
N ALA A 157 -18.94 33.98 3.31
CA ALA A 157 -18.01 35.03 3.74
C ALA A 157 -17.55 35.95 2.58
N LEU A 158 -17.48 35.42 1.36
CA LEU A 158 -17.21 36.18 0.13
C LEU A 158 -18.46 36.92 -0.43
N GLY A 159 -19.62 36.78 0.21
CA GLY A 159 -20.90 37.35 -0.25
C GLY A 159 -21.54 36.60 -1.42
N ARG A 160 -21.00 35.44 -1.82
CA ARG A 160 -21.51 34.57 -2.89
C ARG A 160 -22.60 33.63 -2.34
N ASN A 161 -23.62 34.22 -1.72
CA ASN A 161 -24.58 33.51 -0.88
C ASN A 161 -25.42 32.45 -1.63
N GLN A 162 -25.71 32.66 -2.91
CA GLN A 162 -26.47 31.69 -3.70
C GLN A 162 -25.64 30.42 -3.98
N GLU A 163 -24.36 30.58 -4.34
CA GLU A 163 -23.43 29.46 -4.53
C GLU A 163 -23.11 28.75 -3.21
N ALA A 164 -23.11 29.48 -2.09
CA ALA A 164 -22.98 28.91 -0.75
C ALA A 164 -24.13 27.94 -0.46
N ILE A 165 -25.37 28.34 -0.73
CA ILE A 165 -26.55 27.50 -0.56
C ILE A 165 -26.46 26.24 -1.42
N GLU A 166 -26.05 26.36 -2.68
CA GLU A 166 -25.89 25.21 -3.59
C GLU A 166 -24.82 24.22 -3.10
N ALA A 167 -23.69 24.72 -2.58
CA ALA A 167 -22.66 23.87 -1.99
C ALA A 167 -23.19 23.11 -0.76
N LEU A 168 -23.94 23.79 0.11
CA LEU A 168 -24.52 23.22 1.32
C LEU A 168 -25.66 22.23 1.01
N ASP A 169 -26.47 22.51 -0.01
CA ASP A 169 -27.49 21.58 -0.52
C ASP A 169 -26.84 20.29 -1.02
N ARG A 170 -25.74 20.39 -1.78
CA ARG A 170 -24.96 19.22 -2.22
C ARG A 170 -24.36 18.45 -1.04
N ALA A 171 -23.79 19.14 -0.05
CA ALA A 171 -23.28 18.50 1.16
C ALA A 171 -24.38 17.65 1.85
N LEU A 172 -25.58 18.21 1.97
CA LEU A 172 -26.72 17.56 2.61
C LEU A 172 -27.36 16.46 1.76
N GLN A 173 -27.22 16.52 0.43
CA GLN A 173 -27.63 15.42 -0.46
C GLN A 173 -26.79 14.16 -0.21
N HIS A 174 -25.48 14.32 0.02
CA HIS A 174 -24.56 13.22 0.29
C HIS A 174 -24.59 12.78 1.77
N GLN A 175 -24.65 13.73 2.71
CA GLN A 175 -24.71 13.46 4.14
C GLN A 175 -25.85 14.25 4.83
N PRO A 176 -27.10 13.74 4.79
CA PRO A 176 -28.26 14.43 5.39
C PRO A 176 -28.18 14.64 6.91
N LYS A 177 -27.32 13.89 7.61
CA LYS A 177 -27.12 13.96 9.06
C LYS A 177 -26.02 14.93 9.49
N LEU A 178 -25.44 15.71 8.56
CA LEU A 178 -24.42 16.71 8.87
C LEU A 178 -25.06 17.96 9.48
N ALA A 179 -25.14 18.01 10.82
CA ALA A 179 -25.83 19.08 11.54
C ALA A 179 -25.26 20.48 11.23
N GLU A 180 -23.94 20.61 11.15
CA GLU A 180 -23.28 21.88 10.85
C GLU A 180 -23.66 22.44 9.47
N ALA A 181 -23.84 21.57 8.46
CA ALA A 181 -24.26 22.00 7.12
C ALA A 181 -25.70 22.54 7.12
N TRP A 182 -26.59 21.97 7.94
CA TRP A 182 -27.94 22.52 8.13
C TRP A 182 -27.90 23.91 8.79
N THR A 183 -27.06 24.10 9.81
CA THR A 183 -26.88 25.41 10.46
C THR A 183 -26.33 26.44 9.46
N ASN A 184 -25.26 26.09 8.75
CA ASN A 184 -24.62 26.97 7.75
C ASN A 184 -25.57 27.30 6.60
N ARG A 185 -26.40 26.34 6.16
CA ARG A 185 -27.43 26.57 5.15
C ARG A 185 -28.48 27.56 5.64
N GLY A 186 -28.95 27.41 6.88
CA GLY A 186 -29.88 28.35 7.50
C GLY A 186 -29.31 29.76 7.57
N LEU A 187 -28.04 29.90 7.94
CA LEU A 187 -27.34 31.18 7.95
C LEU A 187 -27.27 31.81 6.55
N ALA A 188 -26.84 31.05 5.54
CA ALA A 188 -26.79 31.51 4.16
C ALA A 188 -28.17 31.93 3.63
N LEU A 189 -29.23 31.18 3.94
CA LEU A 189 -30.62 31.51 3.57
C LEU A 189 -31.11 32.80 4.23
N CYS A 190 -30.75 33.05 5.49
CA CYS A 190 -31.03 34.31 6.17
C CYS A 190 -30.39 35.51 5.47
N THR A 191 -29.16 35.38 4.95
CA THR A 191 -28.48 36.48 4.23
C THR A 191 -29.19 36.89 2.94
N VAL A 192 -29.87 35.96 2.27
CA VAL A 192 -30.65 36.21 1.04
C VAL A 192 -32.14 36.46 1.31
N GLY A 193 -32.55 36.54 2.58
CA GLY A 193 -33.94 36.82 2.98
C GLY A 193 -34.92 35.65 2.84
N LYS A 194 -34.43 34.42 2.60
CA LYS A 194 -35.24 33.19 2.51
C LYS A 194 -35.51 32.63 3.91
N TYR A 195 -36.20 33.42 4.73
CA TYR A 195 -36.45 33.09 6.13
C TYR A 195 -37.27 31.80 6.36
N PRO A 196 -38.30 31.45 5.56
CA PRO A 196 -39.04 30.19 5.74
C PRO A 196 -38.13 28.96 5.63
N GLU A 197 -37.31 28.90 4.58
CA GLU A 197 -36.39 27.81 4.31
C GLU A 197 -35.23 27.78 5.33
N ALA A 198 -34.81 28.96 5.82
CA ALA A 198 -33.83 29.07 6.89
C ALA A 198 -34.34 28.41 8.18
N VAL A 199 -35.60 28.67 8.57
CA VAL A 199 -36.21 28.05 9.76
C VAL A 199 -36.25 26.52 9.64
N ILE A 200 -36.65 25.99 8.48
CA ILE A 200 -36.62 24.53 8.21
C ILE A 200 -35.21 23.98 8.39
N SER A 201 -34.19 24.70 7.90
CA SER A 201 -32.80 24.26 8.01
C SER A 201 -32.35 24.22 9.48
N PHE A 202 -32.68 25.24 10.26
CA PHE A 202 -32.37 25.26 11.69
C PHE A 202 -33.15 24.20 12.48
N ASP A 203 -34.39 23.91 12.12
CA ASP A 203 -35.16 22.81 12.73
C ASP A 203 -34.45 21.45 12.51
N GLN A 204 -33.96 21.20 11.28
CA GLN A 204 -33.19 20.00 10.99
C GLN A 204 -31.87 19.98 11.78
N ALA A 205 -31.13 21.08 11.82
CA ALA A 205 -29.90 21.19 12.60
C ALA A 205 -30.13 20.89 14.09
N LEU A 206 -31.17 21.48 14.69
CA LEU A 206 -31.53 21.29 16.10
C LEU A 206 -32.09 19.90 16.38
N SER A 207 -32.72 19.24 15.41
CA SER A 207 -33.15 17.84 15.56
C SER A 207 -31.95 16.88 15.64
N LEU A 208 -30.86 17.20 14.94
CA LEU A 208 -29.62 16.42 14.93
C LEU A 208 -28.70 16.79 16.10
N ASN A 209 -28.65 18.09 16.46
CA ASN A 209 -27.87 18.63 17.56
C ASN A 209 -28.70 19.66 18.35
N PRO A 210 -29.48 19.24 19.36
CA PRO A 210 -30.30 20.15 20.17
C PRO A 210 -29.51 21.21 20.94
N GLY A 211 -28.18 21.02 21.08
CA GLY A 211 -27.28 21.94 21.78
C GLY A 211 -26.70 23.06 20.92
N ASP A 212 -27.01 23.12 19.61
CA ASP A 212 -26.50 24.16 18.72
C ASP A 212 -27.12 25.53 19.04
N ARG A 213 -26.38 26.33 19.81
CA ARG A 213 -26.78 27.69 20.19
C ARG A 213 -26.88 28.62 19.00
N THR A 214 -26.00 28.48 18.02
CA THR A 214 -25.99 29.31 16.81
C THR A 214 -27.24 29.06 15.99
N ALA A 215 -27.63 27.80 15.79
CA ALA A 215 -28.88 27.45 15.13
C ALA A 215 -30.11 27.99 15.89
N LEU A 216 -30.13 27.84 17.22
CA LEU A 216 -31.26 28.28 18.05
C LEU A 216 -31.46 29.81 18.02
N GLU A 217 -30.38 30.57 18.15
CA GLU A 217 -30.44 32.04 18.12
C GLU A 217 -30.87 32.55 16.74
N ASN A 218 -30.27 32.02 15.67
CA ASN A 218 -30.58 32.44 14.31
C ASN A 218 -31.97 31.97 13.85
N GLN A 219 -32.47 30.83 14.37
CA GLN A 219 -33.84 30.41 14.15
C GLN A 219 -34.84 31.41 14.72
N ARG A 220 -34.66 31.83 15.98
CA ARG A 220 -35.55 32.82 16.62
C ARG A 220 -35.53 34.15 15.85
N LEU A 221 -34.36 34.56 15.38
CA LEU A 221 -34.21 35.77 14.56
C LEU A 221 -34.97 35.63 13.23
N ALA A 222 -34.82 34.50 12.53
CA ALA A 222 -35.53 34.22 11.28
C ALA A 222 -37.05 34.18 11.48
N GLN A 223 -37.53 33.56 12.57
CA GLN A 223 -38.95 33.54 12.93
C GLN A 223 -39.49 34.95 13.24
N SER A 224 -38.73 35.79 13.96
CA SER A 224 -39.12 37.18 14.21
C SER A 224 -39.26 37.98 12.91
N LYS A 225 -38.36 37.77 11.94
CA LYS A 225 -38.45 38.40 10.62
C LYS A 225 -39.69 37.98 9.82
N LEU A 226 -40.10 36.71 9.92
CA LEU A 226 -41.34 36.21 9.30
C LEU A 226 -42.59 36.86 9.88
N ILE A 227 -42.61 37.10 11.20
CA ILE A 227 -43.74 37.77 11.87
C ILE A 227 -43.82 39.25 11.46
N SER A 228 -42.68 39.90 11.22
CA SER A 228 -42.63 41.31 10.80
C SER A 228 -42.96 41.57 9.33
N ASN A 229 -42.86 40.56 8.46
CA ASN A 229 -43.14 40.66 7.01
C ASN A 229 -43.85 39.38 6.51
N PRO A 230 -45.17 39.27 6.64
CA PRO A 230 -45.90 38.09 6.19
C PRO A 230 -45.91 38.01 4.66
N VAL A 231 -45.21 37.02 4.10
CA VAL A 231 -45.39 36.63 2.69
C VAL A 231 -46.74 35.90 2.57
N PRO A 232 -47.59 36.23 1.57
CA PRO A 232 -48.90 35.60 1.41
C PRO A 232 -48.75 34.09 1.14
N THR A 233 -49.37 33.29 2.00
CA THR A 233 -49.33 31.82 1.98
C THR A 233 -50.17 31.25 0.83
N THR A 234 -49.55 30.47 -0.05
CA THR A 234 -50.23 29.48 -0.91
C THR A 234 -50.26 28.08 -0.26
N PRO A 235 -51.23 27.21 -0.61
CA PRO A 235 -51.63 26.08 0.21
C PRO A 235 -50.73 24.83 0.10
N LYS A 236 -50.77 24.04 1.17
CA LYS A 236 -50.06 22.79 1.48
C LYS A 236 -49.98 21.76 0.34
N ALA A 237 -48.82 21.12 0.24
CA ALA A 237 -48.57 19.92 -0.56
C ALA A 237 -49.42 18.70 -0.10
N PRO A 238 -49.74 17.74 -0.99
CA PRO A 238 -50.60 16.61 -0.69
C PRO A 238 -49.87 15.51 0.10
N THR A 239 -50.63 14.86 0.98
CA THR A 239 -50.21 13.73 1.81
C THR A 239 -49.92 12.47 0.97
N LEU A 240 -48.72 11.89 1.15
CA LEU A 240 -48.40 10.55 0.66
C LEU A 240 -49.24 9.51 1.40
N LYS A 241 -49.99 8.70 0.65
CA LYS A 241 -50.62 7.47 1.13
C LYS A 241 -49.60 6.33 1.11
N THR A 242 -49.49 5.61 2.21
CA THR A 242 -48.79 4.32 2.33
C THR A 242 -49.54 3.22 1.56
N PRO A 243 -48.87 2.34 0.80
CA PRO A 243 -49.51 1.15 0.23
C PRO A 243 -49.50 0.00 1.24
N THR A 244 -50.68 -0.62 1.35
CA THR A 244 -50.99 -1.87 2.05
C THR A 244 -50.24 -3.08 1.50
N ALA A 245 -49.85 -3.98 2.41
CA ALA A 245 -49.24 -5.27 2.12
C ALA A 245 -50.17 -6.20 1.32
N SER A 246 -49.68 -6.71 0.20
CA SER A 246 -50.31 -7.77 -0.59
C SER A 246 -49.56 -9.08 -0.43
N THR A 247 -50.21 -10.03 0.23
CA THR A 247 -49.84 -11.45 0.36
C THR A 247 -49.96 -12.15 -0.99
N ILE A 248 -48.86 -12.74 -1.48
CA ILE A 248 -48.89 -13.71 -2.59
C ILE A 248 -48.21 -15.01 -2.14
N LYS A 249 -48.94 -16.10 -2.37
CA LYS A 249 -48.66 -17.51 -2.05
C LYS A 249 -47.37 -18.03 -2.70
N VAL A 250 -46.59 -18.77 -1.93
CA VAL A 250 -45.51 -19.66 -2.40
C VAL A 250 -46.10 -21.08 -2.63
N PRO A 251 -45.85 -21.76 -3.77
CA PRO A 251 -46.14 -23.18 -3.90
C PRO A 251 -44.98 -24.05 -3.40
N SER A 252 -45.37 -25.18 -2.81
CA SER A 252 -44.56 -26.25 -2.23
C SER A 252 -43.74 -27.05 -3.25
N PRO A 253 -42.58 -27.62 -2.88
CA PRO A 253 -41.87 -28.61 -3.67
C PRO A 253 -42.40 -30.03 -3.37
N GLN A 254 -42.62 -30.82 -4.43
CA GLN A 254 -42.91 -32.25 -4.36
C GLN A 254 -41.63 -33.06 -4.15
N ALA A 255 -41.79 -34.15 -3.39
CA ALA A 255 -40.78 -35.09 -2.97
C ALA A 255 -40.33 -36.05 -4.08
N GLY A 256 -39.13 -36.64 -3.91
CA GLY A 256 -38.77 -37.87 -4.59
C GLY A 256 -37.39 -38.44 -4.27
N VAL A 257 -37.40 -39.42 -3.36
CA VAL A 257 -36.57 -40.65 -3.33
C VAL A 257 -35.19 -40.62 -2.64
N ILE A 258 -35.18 -41.38 -1.54
CA ILE A 258 -34.08 -41.89 -0.71
C ILE A 258 -33.55 -43.18 -1.34
N ILE A 259 -32.23 -43.39 -1.45
CA ILE A 259 -31.59 -44.71 -1.26
C ILE A 259 -30.14 -44.55 -0.72
N GLY A 260 -29.88 -45.15 0.44
CA GLY A 260 -28.68 -45.97 0.66
C GLY A 260 -27.41 -45.33 1.24
N ALA A 261 -27.30 -45.34 2.57
CA ALA A 261 -26.01 -45.38 3.28
C ALA A 261 -25.56 -46.84 3.44
N ASN A 262 -24.24 -47.13 3.35
CA ASN A 262 -23.40 -47.84 4.35
C ASN A 262 -21.95 -48.09 3.80
N PRO A 263 -20.96 -48.63 4.55
CA PRO A 263 -19.95 -47.86 5.28
C PRO A 263 -18.48 -48.24 4.96
N ALA A 264 -17.57 -47.63 5.73
CA ALA A 264 -16.11 -47.77 5.72
C ALA A 264 -15.54 -49.19 5.92
N ALA A 265 -14.32 -49.41 5.40
CA ALA A 265 -13.37 -50.44 5.85
C ALA A 265 -11.91 -50.07 5.40
N PRO A 266 -10.85 -50.66 5.98
CA PRO A 266 -9.66 -49.91 6.41
C PRO A 266 -8.31 -50.30 5.74
N GLY A 267 -7.29 -49.45 5.96
CA GLY A 267 -5.92 -49.84 6.32
C GLY A 267 -4.98 -50.43 5.25
N THR A 268 -3.92 -49.70 4.92
CA THR A 268 -2.67 -50.29 4.38
C THR A 268 -1.45 -49.51 4.90
N PRO A 269 -0.36 -50.18 5.32
CA PRO A 269 0.73 -49.53 6.05
C PRO A 269 1.71 -48.82 5.10
N VAL A 270 2.14 -47.61 5.47
CA VAL A 270 3.22 -46.88 4.81
C VAL A 270 4.57 -47.44 5.29
N LYS A 271 5.37 -47.90 4.33
CA LYS A 271 6.71 -48.47 4.55
C LYS A 271 7.72 -47.32 4.73
N VAL A 272 8.32 -47.22 5.91
CA VAL A 272 9.40 -46.28 6.23
C VAL A 272 10.69 -46.73 5.53
N LEU A 273 11.28 -45.87 4.71
CA LEU A 273 12.63 -46.05 4.15
C LEU A 273 13.67 -45.37 5.09
N PRO A 274 14.88 -45.94 5.23
CA PRO A 274 15.87 -45.48 6.20
C PRO A 274 16.59 -44.19 5.77
N SER A 275 17.06 -43.45 6.77
CA SER A 275 17.78 -42.18 6.65
C SER A 275 19.08 -42.30 5.86
N ILE A 276 19.20 -41.54 4.77
CA ILE A 276 20.47 -41.32 4.08
C ILE A 276 21.15 -40.11 4.73
N ALA A 277 22.43 -40.30 5.06
CA ALA A 277 23.30 -39.33 5.70
C ALA A 277 23.41 -38.00 4.92
N THR A 278 23.60 -36.92 5.66
CA THR A 278 23.84 -35.56 5.17
C THR A 278 25.11 -35.47 4.32
N PRO A 279 25.05 -35.05 3.04
CA PRO A 279 26.23 -34.64 2.31
C PRO A 279 26.60 -33.20 2.70
N SER A 280 27.89 -32.98 2.91
CA SER A 280 28.56 -31.69 3.06
C SER A 280 28.18 -30.69 1.97
N THR A 281 28.01 -29.42 2.36
CA THR A 281 27.67 -28.28 1.52
C THR A 281 28.56 -28.17 0.27
N PRO A 282 28.04 -28.34 -0.95
CA PRO A 282 28.79 -28.03 -2.17
C PRO A 282 28.95 -26.51 -2.29
N ALA A 283 30.16 -26.05 -2.63
CA ALA A 283 30.41 -24.67 -2.98
C ALA A 283 29.52 -24.22 -4.16
N PRO A 284 29.10 -22.93 -4.21
CA PRO A 284 28.26 -22.44 -5.30
C PRO A 284 28.98 -22.60 -6.64
N VAL A 285 28.31 -23.26 -7.58
CA VAL A 285 28.78 -23.48 -8.95
C VAL A 285 28.63 -22.15 -9.70
N ALA A 286 29.70 -21.35 -9.75
CA ALA A 286 29.73 -20.11 -10.52
C ALA A 286 30.08 -20.45 -11.99
N ILE A 287 29.06 -20.48 -12.86
CA ILE A 287 29.26 -20.49 -14.32
C ILE A 287 29.13 -19.04 -14.79
N SER A 288 30.28 -18.42 -15.08
CA SER A 288 30.36 -17.05 -15.60
C SER A 288 29.92 -17.02 -17.08
N THR A 289 28.64 -16.73 -17.34
CA THR A 289 28.19 -16.21 -18.63
C THR A 289 28.20 -14.69 -18.59
N ASN A 290 28.53 -14.06 -19.71
CA ASN A 290 28.53 -12.60 -19.89
C ASN A 290 27.08 -12.05 -20.00
N ASP A 291 26.18 -12.49 -19.11
CA ASP A 291 24.72 -12.29 -19.13
C ASP A 291 24.21 -11.80 -17.76
N PRO A 292 24.62 -10.59 -17.31
CA PRO A 292 24.17 -10.04 -16.03
C PRO A 292 22.69 -9.69 -16.02
N LEU A 293 22.07 -9.74 -14.84
CA LEU A 293 20.76 -9.13 -14.59
C LEU A 293 20.97 -7.65 -14.26
N ILE A 294 20.26 -6.74 -14.93
CA ILE A 294 20.34 -5.30 -14.66
C ILE A 294 18.94 -4.80 -14.29
N ILE A 295 18.77 -4.25 -13.09
CA ILE A 295 17.51 -3.64 -12.63
C ILE A 295 17.84 -2.23 -12.16
N ALA A 296 17.14 -1.22 -12.70
CA ALA A 296 17.33 0.19 -12.36
C ALA A 296 18.81 0.64 -12.34
N GLY A 297 19.59 0.19 -13.35
CA GLY A 297 21.01 0.52 -13.50
C GLY A 297 21.97 -0.26 -12.60
N ARG A 298 21.48 -1.10 -11.68
CA ARG A 298 22.31 -1.95 -10.80
C ARG A 298 22.45 -3.36 -11.38
N THR A 299 23.68 -3.87 -11.38
CA THR A 299 24.04 -5.19 -11.91
C THR A 299 24.02 -6.27 -10.83
N PHE A 300 23.40 -7.40 -11.14
CA PHE A 300 23.33 -8.60 -10.32
C PHE A 300 23.79 -9.82 -11.13
N THR A 301 24.51 -10.73 -10.47
CA THR A 301 24.95 -12.01 -11.03
C THR A 301 23.97 -13.15 -10.74
N SER A 302 23.17 -13.04 -9.68
CA SER A 302 22.08 -13.98 -9.41
C SER A 302 20.79 -13.52 -10.09
N ARG A 303 20.10 -14.45 -10.75
CA ARG A 303 18.72 -14.30 -11.26
C ARG A 303 17.67 -14.88 -10.31
N LEU A 304 18.09 -15.42 -9.17
CA LEU A 304 17.19 -15.84 -8.09
C LEU A 304 17.15 -14.76 -7.01
N MET A 305 15.94 -14.32 -6.69
CA MET A 305 15.58 -13.51 -5.53
C MET A 305 14.80 -14.37 -4.54
N THR A 306 14.93 -14.08 -3.25
CA THR A 306 14.15 -14.76 -2.20
C THR A 306 13.62 -13.78 -1.17
N GLY A 307 12.78 -14.25 -0.25
CA GLY A 307 12.27 -13.46 0.86
C GLY A 307 12.75 -13.99 2.20
N THR A 308 12.37 -13.28 3.25
CA THR A 308 12.75 -13.57 4.64
C THR A 308 11.60 -14.12 5.48
N GLY A 309 10.41 -14.27 4.88
CA GLY A 309 9.20 -14.69 5.59
C GLY A 309 9.00 -16.20 5.58
N LYS A 310 8.34 -16.71 6.63
CA LYS A 310 7.86 -18.10 6.78
C LYS A 310 8.90 -19.19 7.09
N TYR A 311 10.17 -18.82 7.35
CA TYR A 311 11.18 -19.74 7.87
C TYR A 311 10.91 -20.10 9.33
N ARG A 312 11.45 -21.24 9.79
CA ARG A 312 11.26 -21.71 11.18
C ARG A 312 12.27 -21.08 12.15
N SER A 313 13.46 -20.72 11.68
CA SER A 313 14.47 -20.01 12.46
C SER A 313 15.25 -18.97 11.64
N ILE A 314 15.90 -18.03 12.33
CA ILE A 314 16.74 -17.01 11.69
C ILE A 314 17.97 -17.66 11.06
N GLU A 315 18.53 -18.68 11.71
CA GLU A 315 19.65 -19.47 11.19
C GLU A 315 19.27 -20.19 9.90
N GLU A 316 18.07 -20.79 9.83
CA GLU A 316 17.57 -21.39 8.58
C GLU A 316 17.44 -20.34 7.47
N THR A 317 17.01 -19.13 7.81
CA THR A 317 16.89 -18.03 6.85
C THR A 317 18.25 -17.63 6.30
N GLN A 318 19.24 -17.40 7.18
CA GLN A 318 20.62 -17.07 6.80
C GLN A 318 21.24 -18.15 5.91
N GLN A 319 21.13 -19.42 6.33
CA GLN A 319 21.70 -20.54 5.60
C GLN A 319 21.04 -20.73 4.24
N SER A 320 19.72 -20.53 4.16
CA SER A 320 18.99 -20.63 2.89
C SER A 320 19.34 -19.49 1.94
N ILE A 321 19.42 -18.25 2.42
CA ILE A 321 19.87 -17.10 1.63
C ILE A 321 21.30 -17.34 1.11
N ALA A 322 22.22 -17.77 1.97
CA ALA A 322 23.59 -18.10 1.58
C ALA A 322 23.64 -19.23 0.54
N ALA A 323 22.89 -20.32 0.75
CA ALA A 323 22.85 -21.46 -0.15
C ALA A 323 22.19 -21.15 -1.50
N SER A 324 21.25 -20.20 -1.54
CA SER A 324 20.62 -19.73 -2.78
C SER A 324 21.57 -18.91 -3.67
N GLY A 325 22.61 -18.30 -3.09
CA GLY A 325 23.46 -17.34 -3.77
C GLY A 325 22.73 -16.07 -4.24
N CYS A 326 21.51 -15.82 -3.76
CA CYS A 326 20.76 -14.63 -4.14
C CYS A 326 21.44 -13.35 -3.67
N GLN A 327 21.27 -12.28 -4.44
CA GLN A 327 21.78 -10.95 -4.12
C GLN A 327 20.66 -9.96 -3.80
N ILE A 328 19.41 -10.30 -4.10
CA ILE A 328 18.24 -9.47 -3.78
C ILE A 328 17.35 -10.26 -2.83
N VAL A 329 17.07 -9.67 -1.68
CA VAL A 329 16.27 -10.26 -0.61
C VAL A 329 15.11 -9.35 -0.27
N THR A 330 13.87 -9.87 -0.37
CA THR A 330 12.68 -9.10 -0.04
C THR A 330 12.32 -9.13 1.44
N VAL A 331 11.95 -7.96 1.98
CA VAL A 331 11.61 -7.75 3.39
C VAL A 331 10.25 -7.04 3.49
N ALA A 332 9.35 -7.57 4.31
CA ALA A 332 8.02 -7.00 4.49
C ALA A 332 8.02 -5.87 5.53
N VAL A 333 7.75 -4.65 5.06
CA VAL A 333 7.82 -3.43 5.88
C VAL A 333 6.69 -3.35 6.92
N ARG A 334 5.47 -3.85 6.63
CA ARG A 334 4.38 -3.88 7.63
C ARG A 334 4.64 -4.89 8.75
N ARG A 335 5.29 -6.01 8.47
CA ARG A 335 5.57 -7.00 9.51
C ARG A 335 6.55 -6.48 10.54
N VAL A 336 7.47 -5.58 10.14
CA VAL A 336 8.45 -4.87 11.01
C VAL A 336 7.78 -4.19 12.22
N GLN A 337 6.49 -3.95 12.10
CA GLN A 337 5.65 -3.32 13.11
C GLN A 337 4.83 -4.30 13.97
N ALA A 338 5.01 -5.62 13.84
CA ALA A 338 4.15 -6.61 14.52
C ALA A 338 4.88 -7.72 15.32
N ASN A 339 6.22 -7.85 15.33
CA ASN A 339 6.89 -8.88 16.15
C ASN A 339 8.33 -8.51 16.55
N THR A 340 8.57 -8.17 17.82
CA THR A 340 9.82 -7.56 18.31
C THR A 340 11.06 -8.46 18.26
N ASP A 341 10.94 -9.78 18.45
CA ASP A 341 12.13 -10.63 18.65
C ASP A 341 12.69 -11.19 17.34
N TRP A 342 11.83 -11.47 16.36
CA TRP A 342 12.23 -12.09 15.09
C TRP A 342 12.87 -11.09 14.12
N GLN A 343 12.50 -9.82 14.19
CA GLN A 343 12.79 -8.84 13.15
C GLN A 343 14.06 -8.07 13.43
N GLN A 344 14.29 -7.70 14.69
CA GLN A 344 15.60 -7.29 15.19
C GLN A 344 16.64 -8.37 14.90
N GLY A 345 16.29 -9.65 15.13
CA GLY A 345 17.16 -10.76 14.81
C GLY A 345 17.44 -10.91 13.31
N LEU A 346 16.47 -10.59 12.43
CA LEU A 346 16.62 -10.77 10.99
C LEU A 346 17.38 -9.62 10.30
N ALA A 347 17.20 -8.37 10.76
CA ALA A 347 17.98 -7.23 10.30
C ALA A 347 19.45 -7.34 10.72
N GLN A 348 19.74 -7.85 11.93
CA GLN A 348 21.09 -8.17 12.40
C GLN A 348 21.71 -9.41 11.74
N ALA A 349 20.88 -10.38 11.36
CA ALA A 349 21.33 -11.67 10.86
C ALA A 349 21.90 -11.62 9.43
N LEU A 350 21.50 -10.64 8.63
CA LEU A 350 21.86 -10.58 7.22
C LEU A 350 22.95 -9.53 6.97
N ASP A 351 23.91 -9.90 6.12
CA ASP A 351 24.99 -9.01 5.71
C ASP A 351 24.52 -8.12 4.55
N TRP A 352 23.88 -7.00 4.87
CA TRP A 352 23.38 -6.00 3.92
C TRP A 352 24.46 -5.26 3.13
N SER A 353 25.75 -5.49 3.43
CA SER A 353 26.84 -5.05 2.56
C SER A 353 27.01 -5.94 1.32
N LYS A 354 26.52 -7.19 1.39
CA LYS A 354 26.54 -8.17 0.30
C LYS A 354 25.19 -8.38 -0.37
N LEU A 355 24.11 -8.07 0.34
CA LEU A 355 22.73 -8.24 -0.11
C LEU A 355 22.11 -6.89 -0.45
N TRP A 356 21.27 -6.86 -1.48
CA TRP A 356 20.44 -5.73 -1.83
C TRP A 356 19.04 -5.93 -1.28
N MET A 357 18.55 -4.96 -0.52
CA MET A 357 17.23 -5.06 0.07
C MET A 357 16.16 -4.72 -0.96
N LEU A 358 15.07 -5.51 -0.97
CA LEU A 358 13.87 -5.23 -1.74
C LEU A 358 12.67 -5.09 -0.78
N PRO A 359 12.47 -3.89 -0.19
CA PRO A 359 11.31 -3.62 0.66
C PRO A 359 10.02 -3.89 -0.10
N ASN A 360 9.04 -4.53 0.55
CA ASN A 360 7.73 -4.77 -0.06
C ASN A 360 6.58 -4.17 0.74
N THR A 361 5.48 -3.90 0.04
CA THR A 361 4.25 -3.37 0.61
C THR A 361 3.26 -4.47 1.00
N ALA A 362 3.73 -5.69 1.27
CA ALA A 362 2.87 -6.81 1.63
C ALA A 362 1.94 -6.47 2.80
N GLY A 363 0.66 -6.81 2.62
CA GLY A 363 -0.40 -6.53 3.58
C GLY A 363 -1.10 -5.19 3.38
N CYS A 364 -0.69 -4.36 2.41
CA CYS A 364 -1.45 -3.18 1.99
C CYS A 364 -2.63 -3.58 1.11
N GLN A 365 -3.79 -2.96 1.36
CA GLN A 365 -5.03 -3.24 0.65
C GLN A 365 -5.38 -2.16 -0.37
N THR A 366 -4.85 -0.95 -0.20
CA THR A 366 -5.10 0.19 -1.09
C THR A 366 -3.79 0.79 -1.63
N ALA A 367 -3.90 1.63 -2.65
CA ALA A 367 -2.77 2.33 -3.24
C ALA A 367 -2.08 3.26 -2.22
N GLU A 368 -2.86 4.00 -1.44
CA GLU A 368 -2.36 4.97 -0.45
C GLU A 368 -1.57 4.26 0.65
N GLU A 369 -2.06 3.11 1.13
CA GLU A 369 -1.35 2.28 2.10
C GLU A 369 -0.01 1.82 1.53
N ALA A 370 -0.01 1.32 0.28
CA ALA A 370 1.19 0.84 -0.37
C ALA A 370 2.23 1.95 -0.57
N VAL A 371 1.81 3.13 -1.02
CA VAL A 371 2.68 4.31 -1.16
C VAL A 371 3.32 4.68 0.18
N ARG A 372 2.53 4.76 1.26
CA ARG A 372 3.05 5.07 2.60
C ARG A 372 4.07 4.03 3.07
N VAL A 373 3.81 2.74 2.84
CA VAL A 373 4.69 1.65 3.23
C VAL A 373 5.96 1.59 2.37
N ALA A 374 5.86 1.91 1.07
CA ALA A 374 6.99 2.02 0.17
C ALA A 374 7.97 3.13 0.62
N ARG A 375 7.44 4.30 0.98
CA ARG A 375 8.23 5.40 1.57
C ARG A 375 8.97 4.95 2.82
N LEU A 376 8.30 4.23 3.73
CA LEU A 376 8.95 3.66 4.91
C LEU A 376 10.04 2.63 4.55
N GLY A 377 9.79 1.79 3.53
CA GLY A 377 10.76 0.81 3.04
C GLY A 377 12.05 1.42 2.51
N ARG A 378 11.96 2.52 1.75
CA ARG A 378 13.14 3.29 1.29
C ARG A 378 13.96 3.82 2.45
N GLU A 379 13.30 4.36 3.47
CA GLU A 379 13.99 4.88 4.65
C GLU A 379 14.66 3.78 5.49
N MET A 380 14.03 2.60 5.57
CA MET A 380 14.64 1.42 6.17
C MET A 380 15.92 1.00 5.41
N ALA A 381 15.93 1.10 4.09
CA ALA A 381 17.12 0.81 3.28
C ALA A 381 18.26 1.79 3.53
N LYS A 382 17.96 3.09 3.64
CA LYS A 382 18.94 4.10 4.06
C LYS A 382 19.52 3.79 5.43
N LEU A 383 18.68 3.41 6.40
CA LEU A 383 19.16 3.03 7.73
C LEU A 383 20.07 1.78 7.70
N MET A 384 19.89 0.88 6.74
CA MET A 384 20.76 -0.27 6.48
C MET A 384 22.05 0.06 5.70
N GLY A 385 22.28 1.34 5.39
CA GLY A 385 23.46 1.81 4.67
C GLY A 385 23.34 1.74 3.14
N GLN A 386 22.14 1.50 2.63
CA GLN A 386 21.85 1.51 1.18
C GLN A 386 21.19 2.86 0.83
N GLU A 387 21.96 3.95 0.89
CA GLU A 387 21.48 5.33 0.71
C GLU A 387 20.86 5.59 -0.67
N ASP A 388 21.33 4.87 -1.69
CA ASP A 388 20.86 4.92 -3.08
C ASP A 388 19.75 3.90 -3.40
N ASN A 389 19.28 3.14 -2.41
CA ASN A 389 18.29 2.10 -2.65
C ASN A 389 16.86 2.65 -2.71
N ASN A 390 16.38 2.82 -3.94
CA ASN A 390 15.03 3.23 -4.26
C ASN A 390 14.11 2.06 -4.67
N PHE A 391 14.52 0.81 -4.45
CA PHE A 391 13.74 -0.35 -4.88
C PHE A 391 12.49 -0.50 -4.01
N VAL A 392 11.37 -0.82 -4.64
CA VAL A 392 10.15 -1.25 -3.93
C VAL A 392 9.48 -2.37 -4.70
N LYS A 393 9.22 -3.47 -4.00
CA LYS A 393 8.29 -4.50 -4.45
C LYS A 393 6.87 -4.03 -4.10
N LEU A 394 6.15 -3.54 -5.10
CA LEU A 394 4.81 -3.02 -4.95
C LEU A 394 3.80 -4.17 -4.99
N GLU A 395 3.09 -4.34 -3.87
CA GLU A 395 2.03 -5.33 -3.64
C GLU A 395 0.80 -4.61 -3.06
N VAL A 396 -0.30 -4.60 -3.82
CA VAL A 396 -1.62 -4.09 -3.38
C VAL A 396 -2.61 -5.25 -3.44
N ILE A 397 -3.00 -5.78 -2.28
CA ILE A 397 -3.78 -7.02 -2.16
C ILE A 397 -4.96 -6.79 -1.21
N PRO A 398 -6.15 -6.44 -1.73
CA PRO A 398 -7.33 -6.19 -0.88
C PRO A 398 -7.93 -7.49 -0.33
N ASP A 399 -7.79 -8.61 -1.03
CA ASP A 399 -8.35 -9.90 -0.62
C ASP A 399 -7.32 -10.79 0.08
N ALA A 400 -7.58 -11.08 1.35
CA ALA A 400 -6.75 -11.97 2.16
C ALA A 400 -6.92 -13.46 1.81
N LYS A 401 -7.97 -13.85 1.06
CA LYS A 401 -8.27 -15.26 0.77
C LYS A 401 -7.46 -15.81 -0.40
N TYR A 402 -7.48 -15.14 -1.54
CA TYR A 402 -6.82 -15.58 -2.77
C TYR A 402 -5.47 -14.90 -2.99
N LEU A 403 -5.20 -13.80 -2.27
CA LEU A 403 -3.93 -13.05 -2.33
C LEU A 403 -3.57 -12.61 -3.75
N LEU A 404 -4.58 -12.27 -4.57
CA LEU A 404 -4.38 -11.73 -5.91
C LEU A 404 -4.21 -10.21 -5.85
N PRO A 405 -3.31 -9.64 -6.66
CA PRO A 405 -3.10 -8.21 -6.68
C PRO A 405 -4.28 -7.49 -7.34
N ASP A 406 -4.63 -6.32 -6.80
CA ASP A 406 -5.57 -5.39 -7.42
C ASP A 406 -4.89 -4.62 -8.57
N PRO A 407 -5.33 -4.81 -9.83
CA PRO A 407 -4.70 -4.12 -10.97
C PRO A 407 -4.87 -2.60 -10.91
N VAL A 408 -5.97 -2.07 -10.37
CA VAL A 408 -6.24 -0.62 -10.34
C VAL A 408 -5.38 0.03 -9.28
N GLY A 409 -5.47 -0.43 -8.02
CA GLY A 409 -4.64 0.11 -6.93
C GLY A 409 -3.14 -0.07 -7.18
N THR A 410 -2.71 -1.14 -7.86
CA THR A 410 -1.30 -1.30 -8.25
C THR A 410 -0.87 -0.25 -9.26
N LEU A 411 -1.69 0.09 -10.25
CA LEU A 411 -1.38 1.10 -11.25
C LEU A 411 -1.29 2.50 -10.62
N GLU A 412 -2.25 2.85 -9.75
CA GLU A 412 -2.29 4.12 -9.02
C GLU A 412 -1.05 4.30 -8.13
N ALA A 413 -0.72 3.29 -7.33
CA ALA A 413 0.47 3.34 -6.48
C ALA A 413 1.77 3.38 -7.29
N ALA A 414 1.85 2.64 -8.41
CA ALA A 414 3.00 2.66 -9.29
C ALA A 414 3.25 4.05 -9.87
N GLU A 415 2.20 4.76 -10.29
CA GLU A 415 2.30 6.11 -10.85
C GLU A 415 2.93 7.08 -9.85
N ILE A 416 2.41 7.07 -8.61
CA ILE A 416 2.91 7.92 -7.53
C ILE A 416 4.37 7.59 -7.22
N LEU A 417 4.70 6.31 -7.07
CA LEU A 417 6.04 5.88 -6.68
C LEU A 417 7.09 6.12 -7.77
N VAL A 418 6.77 5.88 -9.05
CA VAL A 418 7.68 6.21 -10.15
C VAL A 418 7.95 7.72 -10.19
N ASN A 419 6.92 8.55 -10.03
CA ASN A 419 7.08 10.01 -9.96
C ASN A 419 7.91 10.47 -8.75
N GLU A 420 7.91 9.70 -7.66
CA GLU A 420 8.76 9.92 -6.48
C GLU A 420 10.19 9.35 -6.61
N GLY A 421 10.55 8.84 -7.79
CA GLY A 421 11.89 8.32 -8.08
C GLY A 421 12.15 6.91 -7.55
N PHE A 422 11.11 6.14 -7.23
CA PHE A 422 11.27 4.74 -6.89
C PHE A 422 11.60 3.88 -8.11
N ALA A 423 12.48 2.91 -7.94
CA ALA A 423 12.57 1.75 -8.81
C ALA A 423 11.44 0.78 -8.43
N VAL A 424 10.28 0.93 -9.09
CA VAL A 424 9.09 0.14 -8.79
C VAL A 424 9.15 -1.23 -9.47
N LEU A 425 9.04 -2.29 -8.67
CA LEU A 425 8.90 -3.68 -9.10
C LEU A 425 7.46 -4.12 -8.76
N PRO A 426 6.49 -4.05 -9.69
CA PRO A 426 5.08 -4.30 -9.41
C PRO A 426 4.74 -5.79 -9.47
N TYR A 427 4.15 -6.32 -8.39
CA TYR A 427 3.54 -7.66 -8.35
C TYR A 427 2.17 -7.64 -9.01
N ILE A 428 2.00 -8.39 -10.10
CA ILE A 428 0.80 -8.32 -10.94
C ILE A 428 0.24 -9.69 -11.31
N ASN A 429 -1.03 -9.70 -11.71
CA ASN A 429 -1.60 -10.81 -12.46
C ASN A 429 -0.84 -10.99 -13.79
N ALA A 430 -0.89 -12.18 -14.38
CA ALA A 430 -0.37 -12.43 -15.73
C ALA A 430 -1.30 -11.79 -16.79
N ASP A 431 -1.37 -10.47 -16.80
CA ASP A 431 -2.14 -9.63 -17.72
C ASP A 431 -1.16 -8.80 -18.59
N PRO A 432 -1.04 -9.13 -19.89
CA PRO A 432 -0.15 -8.42 -20.80
C PRO A 432 -0.45 -6.93 -20.96
N ILE A 433 -1.73 -6.52 -20.91
CA ILE A 433 -2.12 -5.12 -21.09
C ILE A 433 -1.76 -4.29 -19.87
N LEU A 434 -1.98 -4.84 -18.67
CA LEU A 434 -1.53 -4.19 -17.44
C LEU A 434 0.00 -4.05 -17.41
N ALA A 435 0.71 -5.11 -17.79
CA ALA A 435 2.16 -5.10 -17.86
C ALA A 435 2.70 -4.02 -18.81
N GLU A 436 2.10 -3.87 -20.00
CA GLU A 436 2.43 -2.81 -20.95
C GLU A 436 2.28 -1.41 -20.35
N ARG A 437 1.18 -1.16 -19.63
CA ARG A 437 0.94 0.13 -18.97
C ARG A 437 1.97 0.43 -17.89
N LEU A 438 2.33 -0.56 -17.07
CA LEU A 438 3.29 -0.40 -15.97
C LEU A 438 4.70 -0.11 -16.48
N GLN A 439 5.16 -0.81 -17.53
CA GLN A 439 6.47 -0.47 -18.14
C GLN A 439 6.46 0.91 -18.81
N ALA A 440 5.36 1.27 -19.51
CA ALA A 440 5.25 2.58 -20.15
C ALA A 440 5.25 3.75 -19.15
N MET A 441 4.74 3.50 -17.94
CA MET A 441 4.76 4.44 -16.81
C MET A 441 6.16 4.61 -16.21
N GLY A 442 7.06 3.64 -16.40
CA GLY A 442 8.44 3.70 -15.91
C GLY A 442 8.75 2.73 -14.75
N CYS A 443 7.93 1.70 -14.52
CA CYS A 443 8.30 0.63 -13.58
C CYS A 443 9.63 -0.03 -14.01
N ALA A 444 10.48 -0.32 -13.03
CA ALA A 444 11.82 -0.85 -13.25
C ALA A 444 11.85 -2.34 -13.65
N THR A 445 10.77 -3.07 -13.37
CA THR A 445 10.55 -4.47 -13.79
C THR A 445 9.06 -4.71 -14.03
N LEU A 446 8.72 -5.94 -14.42
CA LEU A 446 7.37 -6.48 -14.37
C LEU A 446 7.39 -7.78 -13.58
N MET A 447 6.52 -7.96 -12.59
CA MET A 447 6.51 -9.18 -11.77
C MET A 447 5.20 -9.97 -11.85
N PRO A 448 4.93 -10.66 -12.98
CA PRO A 448 3.73 -11.46 -13.13
C PRO A 448 3.77 -12.71 -12.24
N LEU A 449 2.62 -13.03 -11.65
CA LEU A 449 2.46 -14.21 -10.83
C LEU A 449 2.40 -15.50 -11.66
N GLY A 450 3.10 -16.55 -11.22
CA GLY A 450 2.95 -17.89 -11.80
C GLY A 450 1.60 -18.54 -11.42
N SER A 451 1.25 -18.42 -10.14
CA SER A 451 -0.02 -18.81 -9.52
C SER A 451 -0.14 -18.13 -8.14
N PRO A 452 -1.31 -18.16 -7.47
CA PRO A 452 -1.53 -17.41 -6.23
C PRO A 452 -0.46 -17.66 -5.16
N ILE A 453 -0.17 -16.63 -4.35
CA ILE A 453 0.93 -16.63 -3.38
C ILE A 453 0.86 -17.83 -2.44
N GLY A 454 1.96 -18.58 -2.36
CA GLY A 454 2.10 -19.73 -1.45
C GLY A 454 1.28 -20.96 -1.83
N SER A 455 0.63 -20.97 -3.00
CA SER A 455 -0.16 -22.11 -3.48
C SER A 455 0.70 -23.29 -3.96
N GLY A 456 1.91 -23.02 -4.46
CA GLY A 456 2.82 -24.03 -5.02
C GLY A 456 2.25 -24.73 -6.27
N GLN A 457 1.37 -24.07 -7.02
CA GLN A 457 0.71 -24.67 -8.19
C GLN A 457 1.54 -24.54 -9.49
N GLY A 458 2.72 -23.93 -9.42
CA GLY A 458 3.60 -23.68 -10.55
C GLY A 458 3.15 -22.51 -11.42
N ILE A 459 3.56 -22.53 -12.68
CA ILE A 459 3.27 -21.50 -13.67
C ILE A 459 2.00 -21.91 -14.44
N LYS A 460 0.83 -21.46 -13.98
CA LYS A 460 -0.46 -21.85 -14.57
C LYS A 460 -0.85 -21.07 -15.80
N ASN A 461 -0.40 -19.81 -15.92
CA ASN A 461 -0.73 -18.93 -17.03
C ASN A 461 0.50 -18.61 -17.88
N ALA A 462 1.22 -19.67 -18.29
CA ALA A 462 2.51 -19.54 -18.98
C ALA A 462 2.41 -18.82 -20.32
N GLU A 463 1.30 -18.94 -21.04
CA GLU A 463 1.07 -18.25 -22.33
C GLU A 463 1.03 -16.73 -22.12
N ASN A 464 0.27 -16.23 -21.15
CA ASN A 464 0.23 -14.81 -20.84
C ASN A 464 1.58 -14.28 -20.34
N ILE A 465 2.30 -15.07 -19.53
CA ILE A 465 3.65 -14.70 -19.07
C ILE A 465 4.62 -14.62 -20.26
N ALA A 466 4.53 -15.55 -21.22
CA ALA A 466 5.35 -15.52 -22.43
C ALA A 466 5.08 -14.25 -23.26
N ILE A 467 3.81 -13.83 -23.39
CA ILE A 467 3.45 -12.57 -24.05
C ILE A 467 4.05 -11.36 -23.30
N ILE A 468 4.03 -11.37 -21.97
CA ILE A 468 4.67 -10.31 -21.16
C ILE A 468 6.18 -10.28 -21.42
N ILE A 469 6.85 -11.44 -21.41
CA ILE A 469 8.29 -11.55 -21.66
C ILE A 469 8.65 -11.05 -23.06
N GLU A 470 7.88 -11.43 -24.08
CA GLU A 470 8.13 -11.02 -25.47
C GLU A 470 8.00 -9.51 -25.67
N ASN A 471 7.05 -8.86 -24.99
CA ASN A 471 6.76 -7.43 -25.15
C ASN A 471 7.49 -6.51 -24.18
N ALA A 472 8.18 -7.06 -23.18
CA ALA A 472 8.82 -6.26 -22.14
C ALA A 472 10.14 -5.62 -22.63
N VAL A 473 10.31 -4.33 -22.34
CA VAL A 473 11.61 -3.62 -22.50
C VAL A 473 12.35 -3.44 -21.17
N VAL A 474 11.71 -3.84 -20.07
CA VAL A 474 12.27 -3.91 -18.72
C VAL A 474 12.32 -5.37 -18.25
N PRO A 475 13.16 -5.74 -17.27
CA PRO A 475 13.28 -7.12 -16.82
C PRO A 475 11.95 -7.71 -16.34
N VAL A 476 11.68 -8.96 -16.71
CA VAL A 476 10.51 -9.72 -16.22
C VAL A 476 10.93 -10.70 -15.13
N VAL A 477 10.31 -10.57 -13.95
CA VAL A 477 10.59 -11.42 -12.79
C VAL A 477 9.37 -12.26 -12.49
N ILE A 478 9.42 -13.58 -12.68
CA ILE A 478 8.28 -14.43 -12.28
C ILE A 478 8.26 -14.52 -10.75
N ASP A 479 7.20 -14.00 -10.13
CA ASP A 479 7.06 -13.93 -8.67
C ASP A 479 5.91 -14.82 -8.19
N ALA A 480 6.13 -15.57 -7.11
CA ALA A 480 5.16 -16.45 -6.50
C ALA A 480 4.64 -17.59 -7.41
N GLY A 481 3.92 -18.52 -6.79
CA GLY A 481 3.36 -19.70 -7.46
C GLY A 481 4.33 -20.86 -7.72
N ILE A 482 5.62 -20.58 -7.96
CA ILE A 482 6.67 -21.60 -8.10
C ILE A 482 6.77 -22.43 -6.81
N GLY A 483 6.62 -23.75 -6.94
CA GLY A 483 6.68 -24.73 -5.85
C GLY A 483 7.92 -25.63 -5.89
N THR A 484 8.52 -25.83 -7.08
CA THR A 484 9.62 -26.79 -7.28
C THR A 484 10.74 -26.26 -8.17
N PRO A 485 11.96 -26.85 -8.10
CA PRO A 485 13.06 -26.47 -8.99
C PRO A 485 12.74 -26.66 -10.48
N SER A 486 11.94 -27.65 -10.87
CA SER A 486 11.54 -27.83 -12.28
C SER A 486 10.70 -26.66 -12.80
N GLU A 487 9.86 -26.07 -11.97
CA GLU A 487 9.05 -24.90 -12.34
C GLU A 487 9.89 -23.63 -12.37
N ALA A 488 10.90 -23.51 -11.50
CA ALA A 488 11.89 -22.45 -11.59
C ALA A 488 12.68 -22.52 -12.91
N ALA A 489 13.17 -23.71 -13.27
CA ALA A 489 13.83 -23.93 -14.55
C ALA A 489 12.89 -23.58 -15.73
N GLN A 490 11.64 -24.05 -15.68
CA GLN A 490 10.62 -23.71 -16.68
C GLN A 490 10.44 -22.19 -16.83
N GLY A 491 10.37 -21.45 -15.71
CA GLY A 491 10.24 -19.98 -15.74
C GLY A 491 11.40 -19.30 -16.46
N MET A 492 12.63 -19.73 -16.22
CA MET A 492 13.80 -19.20 -16.92
C MET A 492 13.86 -19.66 -18.39
N GLU A 493 13.42 -20.88 -18.70
CA GLU A 493 13.32 -21.39 -20.08
C GLU A 493 12.28 -20.64 -20.92
N LEU A 494 11.25 -20.06 -20.29
CA LEU A 494 10.30 -19.16 -20.96
C LEU A 494 10.95 -17.82 -21.37
N GLY A 495 12.11 -17.49 -20.81
CA GLY A 495 12.83 -16.24 -21.06
C GLY A 495 12.70 -15.20 -19.96
N ALA A 496 12.18 -15.55 -18.78
CA ALA A 496 12.19 -14.63 -17.65
C ALA A 496 13.62 -14.19 -17.30
N ASP A 497 13.76 -12.95 -16.86
CA ASP A 497 15.05 -12.39 -16.46
C ASP A 497 15.44 -12.84 -15.06
N ALA A 498 14.47 -13.02 -14.18
CA ALA A 498 14.70 -13.50 -12.83
C ALA A 498 13.47 -14.20 -12.26
N LEU A 499 13.66 -14.82 -11.09
CA LEU A 499 12.60 -15.44 -10.31
C LEU A 499 12.62 -14.89 -8.88
N LEU A 500 11.44 -14.70 -8.29
CA LEU A 500 11.30 -14.44 -6.86
C LEU A 500 10.58 -15.61 -6.20
N VAL A 501 11.33 -16.39 -5.40
CA VAL A 501 10.83 -17.61 -4.75
C VAL A 501 11.04 -17.53 -3.24
N ASN A 502 9.93 -17.50 -2.47
CA ASN A 502 9.98 -17.50 -1.01
C ASN A 502 9.37 -18.76 -0.39
N THR A 503 8.04 -18.95 -0.52
CA THR A 503 7.31 -19.99 0.23
C THR A 503 7.83 -21.41 -0.06
N ALA A 504 8.15 -21.71 -1.32
CA ALA A 504 8.68 -23.02 -1.70
C ALA A 504 10.02 -23.35 -1.02
N ILE A 505 10.87 -22.35 -0.78
CA ILE A 505 12.13 -22.51 -0.06
C ILE A 505 11.84 -22.58 1.44
N ALA A 506 11.20 -21.54 1.99
CA ALA A 506 11.02 -21.36 3.42
C ALA A 506 10.21 -22.47 4.10
N GLN A 507 9.24 -23.06 3.39
CA GLN A 507 8.37 -24.12 3.92
C GLN A 507 8.75 -25.53 3.44
N ALA A 508 9.87 -25.68 2.72
CA ALA A 508 10.39 -27.02 2.42
C ALA A 508 10.76 -27.77 3.70
N GLN A 509 10.76 -29.10 3.63
CA GLN A 509 11.25 -29.93 4.75
C GLN A 509 12.71 -29.56 5.09
N ASN A 510 13.53 -29.31 4.06
CA ASN A 510 14.89 -28.80 4.15
C ASN A 510 15.03 -27.51 3.33
N PRO A 511 14.84 -26.32 3.94
CA PRO A 511 14.91 -25.03 3.26
C PRO A 511 16.26 -24.75 2.60
N VAL A 512 17.37 -25.10 3.26
CA VAL A 512 18.73 -24.84 2.76
C VAL A 512 18.99 -25.64 1.48
N GLN A 513 18.61 -26.91 1.48
CA GLN A 513 18.75 -27.75 0.29
C GLN A 513 17.81 -27.30 -0.84
N MET A 514 16.59 -26.87 -0.51
CA MET A 514 15.67 -26.33 -1.50
C MET A 514 16.18 -25.02 -2.10
N ALA A 515 16.77 -24.14 -1.30
CA ALA A 515 17.39 -22.90 -1.75
C ALA A 515 18.51 -23.17 -2.76
N GLN A 516 19.39 -24.13 -2.47
CA GLN A 516 20.44 -24.56 -3.39
C GLN A 516 19.87 -25.17 -4.68
N ALA A 517 18.82 -25.99 -4.57
CA ALA A 517 18.15 -26.59 -5.72
C ALA A 517 17.50 -25.54 -6.63
N MET A 518 16.83 -24.53 -6.05
CA MET A 518 16.25 -23.40 -6.79
C MET A 518 17.34 -22.57 -7.49
N ALA A 519 18.49 -22.36 -6.86
CA ALA A 519 19.62 -21.65 -7.47
C ALA A 519 20.15 -22.40 -8.70
N MET A 520 20.39 -23.72 -8.57
CA MET A 520 20.81 -24.56 -9.68
C MET A 520 19.79 -24.60 -10.82
N ALA A 521 18.49 -24.68 -10.49
CA ALA A 521 17.43 -24.67 -11.49
C ALA A 521 17.34 -23.34 -12.23
N THR A 522 17.52 -22.22 -11.53
CA THR A 522 17.53 -20.88 -12.14
C THR A 522 18.69 -20.76 -13.15
N ILE A 523 19.88 -21.23 -12.76
CA ILE A 523 21.06 -21.26 -13.64
C ILE A 523 20.83 -22.19 -14.83
N ALA A 524 20.36 -23.42 -14.57
CA ALA A 524 20.11 -24.42 -15.61
C ALA A 524 19.08 -23.94 -16.65
N GLY A 525 17.96 -23.37 -16.19
CA GLY A 525 16.92 -22.84 -17.07
C GLY A 525 17.41 -21.64 -17.89
N ARG A 526 18.20 -20.73 -17.30
CA ARG A 526 18.77 -19.60 -18.06
C ARG A 526 19.78 -20.07 -19.10
N LEU A 527 20.64 -21.02 -18.76
CA LEU A 527 21.56 -21.63 -19.72
C LEU A 527 20.80 -22.36 -20.85
N GLY A 528 19.72 -23.07 -20.51
CA GLY A 528 18.83 -23.72 -21.48
C GLY A 528 18.17 -22.72 -22.44
N TYR A 529 17.70 -21.58 -21.93
CA TYR A 529 17.16 -20.49 -22.75
C TYR A 529 18.22 -19.93 -23.70
N LEU A 530 19.40 -19.56 -23.19
CA LEU A 530 20.49 -19.00 -24.01
C LEU A 530 21.05 -19.99 -25.04
N ALA A 531 21.05 -21.29 -24.73
CA ALA A 531 21.52 -22.33 -25.63
C ALA A 531 20.58 -22.57 -26.83
N GLY A 532 19.30 -22.19 -26.71
CA GLY A 532 18.28 -22.44 -27.73
C GLY A 532 17.86 -23.91 -27.76
N ARG A 533 16.73 -24.23 -27.13
CA ARG A 533 16.18 -25.60 -27.14
C ARG A 533 15.73 -26.04 -28.54
N ILE A 534 15.68 -27.35 -28.76
CA ILE A 534 15.07 -27.92 -29.97
C ILE A 534 13.57 -27.54 -30.07
N PRO A 535 13.01 -27.40 -31.30
CA PRO A 535 11.61 -27.07 -31.49
C PRO A 535 10.69 -28.19 -30.97
N VAL A 536 9.56 -27.82 -30.40
CA VAL A 536 8.49 -28.76 -30.05
C VAL A 536 7.84 -29.27 -31.33
N ARG A 537 7.70 -30.60 -31.46
CA ARG A 537 7.06 -31.25 -32.61
C ARG A 537 5.87 -32.06 -32.15
N SER A 538 4.82 -32.11 -32.96
CA SER A 538 3.60 -32.89 -32.67
C SER A 538 3.78 -34.39 -32.86
N GLN A 539 4.82 -34.83 -33.58
CA GLN A 539 5.10 -36.24 -33.85
C GLN A 539 6.59 -36.54 -33.63
N ALA A 540 6.87 -37.74 -33.11
CA ALA A 540 8.22 -38.25 -32.94
C ALA A 540 8.86 -38.54 -34.32
N GLN A 541 10.11 -38.14 -34.48
CA GLN A 541 10.93 -38.52 -35.64
C GLN A 541 12.07 -39.40 -35.14
N ALA A 542 12.32 -40.52 -35.82
CA ALA A 542 13.46 -41.37 -35.52
C ALA A 542 14.75 -40.55 -35.65
N SER A 543 15.63 -40.62 -34.64
CA SER A 543 16.90 -39.88 -34.60
C SER A 543 17.92 -40.38 -35.63
N SER A 544 17.73 -41.60 -36.15
CA SER A 544 18.60 -42.23 -37.15
C SER A 544 17.83 -42.46 -38.45
N PRO A 545 18.36 -42.05 -39.61
CA PRO A 545 17.75 -42.36 -40.90
C PRO A 545 17.73 -43.88 -41.13
N LEU A 546 16.63 -44.40 -41.69
CA LEU A 546 16.51 -45.81 -42.09
C LEU A 546 17.34 -46.18 -43.34
N SER A 547 18.13 -45.24 -43.88
CA SER A 547 19.05 -45.52 -44.99
C SER A 547 20.26 -46.31 -44.48
N GLY A 548 20.39 -47.56 -44.92
CA GLY A 548 21.50 -48.45 -44.55
C GLY A 548 21.19 -49.49 -43.50
N VAL A 549 19.94 -49.61 -43.05
CA VAL A 549 19.52 -50.76 -42.23
C VAL A 549 19.46 -51.99 -43.14
N VAL A 550 20.43 -52.89 -43.02
CA VAL A 550 20.38 -54.22 -43.65
C VAL A 550 19.14 -54.93 -43.12
N LYS A 551 18.21 -55.26 -44.02
CA LYS A 551 16.99 -56.01 -43.69
C LYS A 551 17.29 -57.47 -43.43
#